data_AF-A0A834EU66-F1
#
_entry.id   AF-A0A834EU66-F1
#
_cell.length_a   1.000
_cell.length_b   1.000
_cell.length_c   1.000
_cell.angle_alpha   90.00
_cell.angle_beta   90.00
_cell.angle_gamma   90.00
#
_symmetry.space_group_name_H-M   'P 1'
#
loop_
_entity.id
_entity.type
_entity.pdbx_description
1 polymer ?
#
loop_
_entity_poly.entity_id
_entity_poly.type
_entity_poly.pdbx_seq_one_letter_code
_entity_poly.pdbx_strand_id
1 'polypeptide(L)'
;MKRLLTTGVSRWNTRQIALWDQEDLSMPLIEEEIDGLSGLLFPFYDADTHMLYLAGKGDGNIRYYEISTEKPYLSYLMEFRSPAPQKGLGVMPKHGLDVSACEVFRFYKLVTLKGLIEPISMIVPRRSDSYQEDIYPMTPGTEPALTPDEWLGGINRDPVLMSLKEGYKKSSKMVFKAPIKEKKSVVVNGIDLLENVPPRTENELLRMFFRQQDEIRRLKEELAQKDIRIRQLQLELKNLRNSPKNC
;
A
#
# COMPACT_ATOMS: atom_id res chain seq x y z
N MET A 1 -19.34 23.79 -10.01
CA MET A 1 -18.79 24.46 -8.82
C MET A 1 -17.29 24.25 -8.83
N LYS A 2 -16.50 25.32 -8.93
CA LYS A 2 -15.04 25.20 -8.96
C LYS A 2 -14.53 25.19 -7.52
N ARG A 3 -13.72 24.19 -7.17
CA ARG A 3 -13.25 23.98 -5.81
C ARG A 3 -11.73 23.98 -5.77
N LEU A 4 -11.19 24.46 -4.66
CA LEU A 4 -9.75 24.44 -4.40
C LEU A 4 -9.50 23.57 -3.18
N LEU A 5 -8.51 22.68 -3.24
CA LEU A 5 -8.04 21.93 -2.09
C LEU A 5 -6.66 22.42 -1.68
N THR A 6 -6.47 22.64 -0.39
CA THR A 6 -5.21 23.08 0.19
C THR A 6 -4.78 22.12 1.28
N THR A 7 -3.47 21.92 1.40
CA THR A 7 -2.84 21.24 2.53
C THR A 7 -1.98 22.24 3.29
N GLY A 8 -1.97 22.17 4.61
CA GLY A 8 -1.20 23.09 5.44
C GLY A 8 -0.96 22.56 6.84
N VAL A 9 -0.62 23.48 7.74
CA VAL A 9 -0.45 23.23 9.17
C VAL A 9 -1.29 24.23 9.95
N SER A 10 -2.00 23.75 10.96
CA SER A 10 -2.82 24.55 11.85
C SER A 10 -1.96 25.39 12.79
N ARG A 11 -2.61 26.29 13.56
CA ARG A 11 -1.96 27.04 14.64
C ARG A 11 -1.39 26.13 15.74
N TRP A 12 -1.87 24.91 15.84
CA TRP A 12 -1.44 23.89 16.80
C TRP A 12 -0.40 22.92 16.23
N ASN A 13 0.18 23.25 15.05
CA ASN A 13 1.19 22.44 14.38
C ASN A 13 0.69 21.03 14.01
N THR A 14 -0.62 20.89 13.77
CA THR A 14 -1.25 19.70 13.18
C THR A 14 -1.35 19.90 11.67
N ARG A 15 -0.98 18.90 10.88
CA ARG A 15 -1.19 18.94 9.42
C ARG A 15 -2.68 18.90 9.16
N GLN A 16 -3.15 19.73 8.23
CA GLN A 16 -4.56 19.86 7.91
C GLN A 16 -4.78 19.92 6.41
N ILE A 17 -6.01 19.59 6.02
CA ILE A 17 -6.53 19.83 4.67
C ILE A 17 -7.77 20.69 4.76
N ALA A 18 -7.96 21.52 3.75
CA ALA A 18 -9.15 22.35 3.61
C ALA A 18 -9.62 22.34 2.16
N LEU A 19 -10.94 22.27 1.98
CA LEU A 19 -11.61 22.40 0.70
C LEU A 19 -12.36 23.74 0.68
N TRP A 20 -12.22 24.49 -0.42
CA TRP A 20 -12.73 25.84 -0.56
C TRP A 20 -13.65 25.95 -1.77
N ASP A 21 -14.62 26.86 -1.68
CA ASP A 21 -15.33 27.35 -2.86
C ASP A 21 -14.46 28.41 -3.55
N GLN A 22 -14.19 28.25 -4.84
CA GLN A 22 -13.39 29.24 -5.56
C GLN A 22 -14.12 30.59 -5.71
N GLU A 23 -15.45 30.59 -5.63
CA GLU A 23 -16.25 31.82 -5.72
C GLU A 23 -16.34 32.57 -4.38
N ASP A 24 -16.12 31.88 -3.25
CA ASP A 24 -16.07 32.45 -1.91
C ASP A 24 -14.97 31.80 -1.06
N LEU A 25 -13.82 32.49 -0.97
CA LEU A 25 -12.66 32.07 -0.18
C LEU A 25 -12.68 32.60 1.26
N SER A 26 -13.79 33.18 1.72
CA SER A 26 -13.87 33.74 3.08
C SER A 26 -13.82 32.66 4.16
N MET A 27 -14.31 31.46 3.87
CA MET A 27 -14.29 30.31 4.77
C MET A 27 -14.21 28.99 4.01
N PRO A 28 -13.53 27.97 4.57
CA PRO A 28 -13.48 26.65 3.94
C PRO A 28 -14.84 25.95 4.02
N LEU A 29 -15.16 25.16 2.99
CA LEU A 29 -16.32 24.26 2.97
C LEU A 29 -16.16 23.13 4.00
N ILE A 30 -14.94 22.62 4.14
CA ILE A 30 -14.53 21.67 5.16
C ILE A 30 -13.05 21.86 5.47
N GLU A 31 -12.69 21.67 6.73
CA GLU A 31 -11.32 21.62 7.23
C GLU A 31 -11.19 20.37 8.11
N GLU A 32 -10.17 19.54 7.84
CA GLU A 32 -9.89 18.32 8.62
C GLU A 32 -8.42 18.31 9.07
N GLU A 33 -8.22 18.00 10.36
CA GLU A 33 -6.89 17.69 10.89
C GLU A 33 -6.50 16.26 10.50
N ILE A 34 -5.22 16.06 10.14
CA ILE A 34 -4.70 14.81 9.61
C ILE A 34 -3.85 14.08 10.64
N ASP A 35 -2.78 14.73 11.12
CA ASP A 35 -1.88 14.21 12.17
C ASP A 35 -0.91 15.31 12.64
N GLY A 36 -0.08 15.01 13.65
CA GLY A 36 0.95 15.91 14.18
C GLY A 36 2.34 15.75 13.56
N LEU A 37 2.46 15.18 12.35
CA LEU A 37 3.77 15.05 11.69
C LEU A 37 4.22 16.38 11.09
N SER A 38 5.52 16.54 10.85
CA SER A 38 6.11 17.80 10.35
C SER A 38 6.30 17.86 8.83
N GLY A 39 6.18 16.73 8.13
CA GLY A 39 6.39 16.67 6.68
C GLY A 39 5.25 17.34 5.92
N LEU A 40 5.57 18.22 4.96
CA LEU A 40 4.56 18.84 4.09
C LEU A 40 3.75 17.75 3.36
N LEU A 41 2.42 17.85 3.43
CA LEU A 41 1.50 17.00 2.68
C LEU A 41 1.43 17.47 1.22
N PHE A 42 1.42 16.51 0.30
CA PHE A 42 1.20 16.73 -1.12
C PHE A 42 -0.15 16.10 -1.51
N PRO A 43 -1.10 16.89 -2.03
CA PRO A 43 -2.33 16.36 -2.57
C PRO A 43 -2.16 15.91 -4.02
N PHE A 44 -2.64 14.72 -4.34
CA PHE A 44 -2.74 14.19 -5.70
C PHE A 44 -4.21 13.87 -5.97
N TYR A 45 -4.83 14.65 -6.85
CA TYR A 45 -6.23 14.49 -7.20
C TYR A 45 -6.36 13.75 -8.54
N ASP A 46 -7.18 12.71 -8.53
CA ASP A 46 -7.61 11.98 -9.71
C ASP A 46 -9.01 12.43 -10.12
N ALA A 47 -9.09 13.22 -11.19
CA ALA A 47 -10.36 13.76 -11.68
C ALA A 47 -11.31 12.69 -12.25
N ASP A 48 -10.78 11.55 -12.72
CA ASP A 48 -11.58 10.52 -13.37
C ASP A 48 -12.35 9.67 -12.35
N THR A 49 -11.79 9.49 -11.15
CA THR A 49 -12.38 8.67 -10.08
C THR A 49 -12.80 9.49 -8.86
N HIS A 50 -12.56 10.80 -8.88
CA HIS A 50 -12.75 11.71 -7.75
C HIS A 50 -11.98 11.32 -6.48
N MET A 51 -10.88 10.59 -6.64
CA MET A 51 -10.03 10.16 -5.54
C MET A 51 -8.98 11.23 -5.23
N LEU A 52 -8.80 11.52 -3.96
CA LEU A 52 -7.71 12.35 -3.44
C LEU A 52 -6.74 11.46 -2.68
N TYR A 53 -5.45 11.53 -3.03
CA TYR A 53 -4.38 10.90 -2.28
C TYR A 53 -3.56 11.97 -1.57
N LEU A 54 -3.31 11.76 -0.27
CA LEU A 54 -2.47 12.62 0.56
C LEU A 54 -1.25 11.86 1.03
N ALA A 55 -0.08 12.44 0.78
CA ALA A 55 1.17 11.84 1.18
C ALA A 55 2.23 12.92 1.45
N GLY A 56 3.00 12.77 2.53
CA GLY A 56 4.06 13.72 2.89
C GLY A 56 5.47 13.14 2.77
N LYS A 57 6.47 13.99 2.56
CA LYS A 57 7.88 13.53 2.65
C LYS A 57 8.18 13.09 4.08
N GLY A 58 8.84 11.94 4.23
CA GLY A 58 9.08 11.31 5.52
C GLY A 58 7.97 10.36 5.97
N ASP A 59 6.80 10.40 5.34
CA ASP A 59 5.68 9.53 5.68
C ASP A 59 5.93 8.10 5.18
N GLY A 60 5.43 7.12 5.93
CA GLY A 60 5.36 5.72 5.51
C GLY A 60 4.05 5.37 4.80
N ASN A 61 3.04 6.24 4.90
CA ASN A 61 1.68 6.01 4.42
C ASN A 61 1.28 6.94 3.28
N ILE A 62 0.22 6.54 2.57
CA ILE A 62 -0.51 7.36 1.61
C ILE A 62 -1.98 7.22 1.97
N ARG A 63 -2.60 8.29 2.47
CA ARG A 63 -4.04 8.33 2.77
C ARG A 63 -4.82 8.61 1.51
N TYR A 64 -6.03 8.10 1.40
CA TYR A 64 -6.91 8.47 0.30
C TYR A 64 -8.35 8.62 0.71
N TYR A 65 -8.99 9.54 0.00
CA TYR A 65 -10.32 10.06 0.25
C TYR A 65 -11.08 10.05 -1.07
N GLU A 66 -12.41 9.97 -0.98
CA GLU A 66 -13.31 10.28 -2.08
C GLU A 66 -13.79 11.73 -1.93
N ILE A 67 -13.76 12.49 -3.01
CA ILE A 67 -14.33 13.85 -3.07
C ILE A 67 -15.73 13.79 -3.67
N SER A 68 -16.70 14.35 -2.96
CA SER A 68 -18.09 14.46 -3.41
C SER A 68 -18.51 15.92 -3.55
N THR A 69 -19.49 16.18 -4.43
CA THR A 69 -20.14 17.49 -4.54
C THR A 69 -21.03 17.83 -3.36
N GLU A 70 -21.40 16.84 -2.54
CA GLU A 70 -22.30 17.00 -1.40
C GLU A 70 -21.57 16.72 -0.09
N LYS A 71 -22.13 17.22 1.03
CA LYS A 71 -21.59 16.94 2.37
C LYS A 71 -21.49 15.41 2.59
N PRO A 72 -20.40 14.90 3.19
CA PRO A 72 -19.34 15.63 3.89
C PRO A 72 -18.25 16.25 2.98
N TYR A 73 -18.42 16.22 1.66
CA TYR A 73 -17.48 16.66 0.61
C TYR A 73 -16.20 15.84 0.51
N LEU A 74 -15.65 15.43 1.64
CA LEU A 74 -14.49 14.58 1.72
C LEU A 74 -14.82 13.36 2.58
N SER A 75 -14.62 12.18 2.02
CA SER A 75 -14.86 10.92 2.69
C SER A 75 -13.55 10.16 2.79
N TYR A 76 -13.00 10.02 4.00
CA TYR A 76 -11.83 9.16 4.20
C TYR A 76 -12.17 7.70 3.86
N LEU A 77 -11.32 7.06 3.05
CA LEU A 77 -11.52 5.68 2.64
C LEU A 77 -10.59 4.74 3.41
N MET A 78 -9.28 4.83 3.14
CA MET A 78 -8.26 3.98 3.73
C MET A 78 -6.88 4.62 3.49
N GLU A 79 -5.83 3.95 3.95
CA GLU A 79 -4.46 4.33 3.65
C GLU A 79 -3.60 3.12 3.29
N PHE A 80 -2.68 3.33 2.36
CA PHE A 80 -1.55 2.44 2.16
C PHE A 80 -0.53 2.69 3.28
N ARG A 81 0.08 1.64 3.83
CA ARG A 81 1.13 1.74 4.85
C ARG A 81 2.36 0.96 4.44
N SER A 82 3.52 1.56 4.65
CA SER A 82 4.83 0.93 4.45
C SER A 82 5.77 1.37 5.57
N PRO A 83 6.63 0.47 6.08
CA PRO A 83 7.59 0.81 7.13
C PRO A 83 8.70 1.75 6.65
N ALA A 84 8.91 1.84 5.33
CA ALA A 84 9.96 2.68 4.77
C ALA A 84 9.42 4.10 4.47
N PRO A 85 10.05 5.17 4.98
CA PRO A 85 9.60 6.53 4.70
C PRO A 85 9.88 6.90 3.24
N GLN A 86 9.00 7.70 2.64
CA GLN A 86 9.17 8.22 1.29
C GLN A 86 10.01 9.50 1.28
N LYS A 87 11.01 9.55 0.39
CA LYS A 87 11.80 10.77 0.11
C LYS A 87 11.09 11.68 -0.90
N GLY A 88 10.25 11.09 -1.74
CA GLY A 88 9.43 11.75 -2.75
C GLY A 88 8.52 10.75 -3.45
N LEU A 89 7.55 11.28 -4.20
CA LEU A 89 6.59 10.50 -4.98
C LEU A 89 6.53 11.09 -6.39
N GLY A 90 6.66 10.22 -7.39
CA GLY A 90 6.18 10.48 -8.75
C GLY A 90 4.81 9.84 -8.95
N VAL A 91 4.09 10.25 -9.98
CA VAL A 91 2.78 9.69 -10.35
C VAL A 91 2.76 9.30 -11.82
N MET A 92 2.05 8.22 -12.13
CA MET A 92 1.82 7.77 -13.50
C MET A 92 0.63 8.50 -14.12
N PRO A 93 0.76 9.10 -15.33
CA PRO A 93 -0.39 9.56 -16.09
C PRO A 93 -1.38 8.43 -16.42
N LYS A 94 -2.66 8.77 -16.60
CA LYS A 94 -3.75 7.81 -16.83
C LYS A 94 -3.48 6.80 -17.95
N HIS A 95 -2.90 7.25 -19.06
CA HIS A 95 -2.57 6.40 -20.21
C HIS A 95 -1.42 5.41 -19.96
N GLY A 96 -0.71 5.49 -18.83
CA GLY A 96 0.35 4.54 -18.45
C GLY A 96 -0.06 3.53 -17.36
N LEU A 97 -1.34 3.52 -16.97
CA LEU A 97 -1.90 2.58 -16.00
C LEU A 97 -2.21 1.22 -16.62
N ASP A 98 -2.17 0.17 -15.80
CA ASP A 98 -2.62 -1.15 -16.18
C ASP A 98 -4.14 -1.28 -15.97
N VAL A 99 -4.89 -0.87 -17.00
CA VAL A 99 -6.36 -0.97 -17.00
C VAL A 99 -6.87 -2.40 -16.93
N SER A 100 -6.05 -3.39 -17.29
CA SER A 100 -6.44 -4.81 -17.20
C SER A 100 -6.44 -5.31 -15.75
N ALA A 101 -5.59 -4.72 -14.91
CA ALA A 101 -5.51 -5.01 -13.48
C ALA A 101 -6.46 -4.14 -12.62
N CYS A 102 -7.35 -3.35 -13.23
CA CYS A 102 -8.17 -2.37 -12.53
C CYS A 102 -7.34 -1.34 -11.73
N GLU A 103 -6.12 -1.03 -12.20
CA GLU A 103 -5.29 0.02 -11.62
C GLU A 103 -5.85 1.40 -12.02
N VAL A 104 -6.16 2.23 -11.03
CA VAL A 104 -6.74 3.58 -11.24
C VAL A 104 -5.75 4.70 -10.98
N PHE A 105 -4.68 4.42 -10.24
CA PHE A 105 -3.60 5.35 -9.94
C PHE A 105 -2.31 4.59 -9.63
N ARG A 106 -1.14 5.14 -9.98
CA ARG A 106 0.15 4.53 -9.64
C ARG A 106 1.14 5.58 -9.15
N PHE A 107 1.73 5.34 -7.98
CA PHE A 107 2.84 6.11 -7.46
C PHE A 107 4.18 5.44 -7.78
N TYR A 108 5.22 6.26 -7.90
CA TYR A 108 6.62 5.86 -7.90
C TYR A 108 7.28 6.43 -6.65
N LYS A 109 7.29 5.63 -5.57
CA LYS A 109 7.82 6.02 -4.27
C LYS A 109 9.33 5.90 -4.24
N LEU A 110 10.02 7.01 -3.97
CA LEU A 110 11.45 7.01 -3.72
C LEU A 110 11.72 6.58 -2.27
N VAL A 111 12.32 5.42 -2.08
CA VAL A 111 12.57 4.84 -0.77
C VAL A 111 13.89 5.38 -0.19
N THR A 112 13.81 6.11 0.92
CA THR A 112 14.95 6.85 1.52
C THR A 112 16.17 5.99 1.80
N LEU A 113 15.97 4.77 2.33
CA LEU A 113 17.05 3.93 2.88
C LEU A 113 17.64 2.93 1.89
N LYS A 114 17.02 2.74 0.72
CA LYS A 114 17.42 1.68 -0.23
C LYS A 114 17.91 2.20 -1.57
N GLY A 115 17.75 3.49 -1.87
CA GLY A 115 18.07 4.04 -3.20
C GLY A 115 17.24 3.43 -4.33
N LEU A 116 16.04 2.92 -3.99
CA LEU A 116 15.14 2.23 -4.91
C LEU A 116 13.88 3.06 -5.14
N ILE A 117 13.26 2.85 -6.30
CA ILE A 117 11.93 3.34 -6.61
C ILE A 117 10.97 2.15 -6.48
N GLU A 118 9.96 2.29 -5.63
CA GLU A 118 8.92 1.30 -5.38
C GLU A 118 7.63 1.76 -6.08
N PRO A 119 7.16 1.07 -7.13
CA PRO A 119 5.85 1.32 -7.71
C PRO A 119 4.74 0.89 -6.75
N ILE A 120 3.74 1.76 -6.53
CA ILE A 120 2.57 1.47 -5.69
C ILE A 120 1.32 1.66 -6.55
N SER A 121 0.65 0.56 -6.87
CA SER A 121 -0.58 0.51 -7.65
C SER A 121 -1.80 0.65 -6.75
N MET A 122 -2.65 1.62 -7.04
CA MET A 122 -3.98 1.77 -6.43
C MET A 122 -4.97 1.02 -7.33
N ILE A 123 -5.50 -0.10 -6.82
CA ILE A 123 -6.32 -1.03 -7.59
C ILE A 123 -7.74 -1.05 -7.01
N VAL A 124 -8.73 -0.91 -7.90
CA VAL A 124 -10.14 -1.15 -7.54
C VAL A 124 -10.39 -2.67 -7.63
N PRO A 125 -10.77 -3.35 -6.54
CA PRO A 125 -10.95 -4.80 -6.55
C PRO A 125 -12.22 -5.19 -7.32
N ARG A 126 -12.05 -5.58 -8.59
CA ARG A 126 -13.14 -6.07 -9.46
C ARG A 126 -12.97 -7.56 -9.77
N ARG A 127 -14.09 -8.25 -9.98
CA ARG A 127 -14.12 -9.70 -10.30
C ARG A 127 -14.18 -10.01 -11.81
N SER A 128 -14.29 -8.99 -12.66
CA SER A 128 -14.51 -9.17 -14.10
C SER A 128 -13.22 -9.02 -14.91
N ASP A 129 -13.02 -9.90 -15.89
CA ASP A 129 -11.97 -9.79 -16.91
C ASP A 129 -12.42 -8.92 -18.10
N SER A 130 -13.31 -7.95 -17.88
CA SER A 130 -13.77 -7.00 -18.91
C SER A 130 -13.25 -5.61 -18.62
N TYR A 131 -13.12 -4.79 -19.67
CA TYR A 131 -12.88 -3.35 -19.48
C TYR A 131 -13.99 -2.76 -18.59
N GLN A 132 -13.59 -1.95 -17.60
CA GLN A 132 -14.48 -1.37 -16.59
C GLN A 132 -14.77 0.10 -16.96
N GLU A 133 -15.78 0.34 -17.78
CA GLU A 133 -16.10 1.68 -18.31
C GLU A 133 -16.46 2.69 -17.20
N ASP A 134 -16.95 2.21 -16.06
CA ASP A 134 -17.38 3.03 -14.92
C ASP A 134 -16.23 3.64 -14.12
N ILE A 135 -15.05 2.99 -14.10
CA ILE A 135 -13.85 3.52 -13.42
C ILE A 135 -12.82 4.09 -14.40
N TYR A 136 -13.09 4.00 -15.70
CA TYR A 136 -12.25 4.51 -16.78
C TYR A 136 -13.07 5.35 -17.76
N PRO A 137 -13.55 6.54 -17.32
CA PRO A 137 -14.19 7.50 -18.22
C PRO A 137 -13.19 8.03 -19.26
N MET A 138 -13.69 8.87 -20.17
CA MET A 138 -12.84 9.62 -21.09
C MET A 138 -11.90 10.52 -20.29
N THR A 139 -10.59 10.39 -20.53
CA THR A 139 -9.53 11.08 -19.76
C THR A 139 -8.72 12.01 -20.67
N PRO A 140 -8.07 13.07 -20.16
CA PRO A 140 -7.22 13.92 -20.98
C PRO A 140 -6.15 13.13 -21.75
N GLY A 141 -6.11 13.34 -23.07
CA GLY A 141 -5.13 12.72 -23.96
C GLY A 141 -3.81 13.47 -24.03
N THR A 142 -2.99 13.11 -25.02
CA THR A 142 -1.69 13.74 -25.28
C THR A 142 -1.77 14.93 -26.24
N GLU A 143 -2.91 15.11 -26.90
CA GLU A 143 -3.10 16.18 -27.88
C GLU A 143 -3.51 17.50 -27.22
N PRO A 144 -2.85 18.61 -27.53
CA PRO A 144 -3.22 19.92 -27.00
C PRO A 144 -4.54 20.39 -27.61
N ALA A 145 -5.44 20.94 -26.78
CA ALA A 145 -6.72 21.50 -27.24
C ALA A 145 -6.57 22.88 -27.93
N LEU A 146 -5.47 23.57 -27.64
CA LEU A 146 -5.20 24.93 -28.08
C LEU A 146 -3.72 25.07 -28.44
N THR A 147 -3.47 25.90 -29.45
CA THR A 147 -2.14 26.46 -29.70
C THR A 147 -1.81 27.54 -28.66
N PRO A 148 -0.52 27.88 -28.45
CA PRO A 148 -0.14 28.96 -27.55
C PRO A 148 -0.80 30.31 -27.88
N ASP A 149 -0.89 30.66 -29.17
CA ASP A 149 -1.48 31.94 -29.60
C ASP A 149 -2.99 32.01 -29.33
N GLU A 150 -3.72 30.91 -29.52
CA GLU A 150 -5.15 30.85 -29.18
C GLU A 150 -5.36 31.05 -27.67
N TRP A 151 -4.56 30.40 -26.83
CA TRP A 151 -4.66 30.53 -25.37
C TRP A 151 -4.28 31.93 -24.89
N LEU A 152 -3.17 32.49 -25.40
CA LEU A 152 -2.76 33.87 -25.12
C LEU A 152 -3.78 34.90 -25.63
N GLY A 153 -4.49 34.59 -26.70
CA GLY A 153 -5.63 35.36 -27.21
C GLY A 153 -6.90 35.25 -26.36
N GLY A 154 -6.88 34.47 -25.27
CA GLY A 154 -7.98 34.33 -24.31
C GLY A 154 -8.99 33.23 -24.65
N ILE A 155 -8.70 32.37 -25.64
CA ILE A 155 -9.56 31.22 -25.96
C ILE A 155 -9.38 30.15 -24.88
N ASN A 156 -10.49 29.59 -24.41
CA ASN A 156 -10.52 28.47 -23.48
C ASN A 156 -11.21 27.28 -24.14
N ARG A 157 -10.60 26.08 -24.03
CA ARG A 157 -11.18 24.81 -24.47
C ARG A 157 -10.83 23.73 -23.46
N ASP A 158 -11.73 22.77 -23.29
CA ASP A 158 -11.48 21.58 -22.50
C ASP A 158 -10.40 20.69 -23.14
N PRO A 159 -9.71 19.84 -22.36
CA PRO A 159 -8.73 18.91 -22.90
C PRO A 159 -9.32 17.98 -23.96
N VAL A 160 -8.53 17.63 -24.98
CA VAL A 160 -8.90 16.60 -25.95
C VAL A 160 -8.91 15.27 -25.21
N LEU A 161 -10.08 14.66 -25.05
CA LEU A 161 -10.24 13.42 -24.30
C LEU A 161 -9.94 12.19 -25.15
N MET A 162 -9.45 11.14 -24.50
CA MET A 162 -9.21 9.82 -25.09
C MET A 162 -9.80 8.70 -24.22
N SER A 163 -10.07 7.54 -24.84
CA SER A 163 -10.47 6.34 -24.13
C SER A 163 -9.25 5.49 -23.78
N LEU A 164 -9.19 4.95 -22.56
CA LEU A 164 -8.16 4.00 -22.16
C LEU A 164 -8.44 2.56 -22.65
N LYS A 165 -9.57 2.34 -23.35
CA LYS A 165 -9.99 1.02 -23.84
C LYS A 165 -9.01 0.40 -24.83
N GLU A 166 -8.33 1.21 -25.63
CA GLU A 166 -7.28 0.71 -26.56
C GLU A 166 -6.05 0.17 -25.82
N GLY A 167 -5.76 0.70 -24.63
CA GLY A 167 -4.72 0.19 -23.74
C GLY A 167 -5.09 -1.10 -23.04
N TYR A 168 -6.36 -1.51 -23.07
CA TYR A 168 -6.83 -2.75 -22.47
C TYR A 168 -6.34 -3.96 -23.27
N LYS A 169 -5.30 -4.60 -22.75
CA LYS A 169 -4.85 -5.90 -23.22
C LYS A 169 -5.49 -6.95 -22.33
N LYS A 170 -6.38 -7.76 -22.90
CA LYS A 170 -6.91 -8.93 -22.19
C LYS A 170 -5.71 -9.79 -21.80
N SER A 171 -5.48 -9.94 -20.49
CA SER A 171 -4.48 -10.89 -20.00
C SER A 171 -4.83 -12.24 -20.60
N SER A 172 -3.97 -12.75 -21.49
CA SER A 172 -4.06 -14.13 -21.88
C SER A 172 -3.87 -14.90 -20.59
N LYS A 173 -4.94 -15.48 -20.05
CA LYS A 173 -4.83 -16.52 -19.03
C LYS A 173 -4.12 -17.69 -19.73
N MET A 174 -2.80 -17.58 -19.89
CA MET A 174 -1.94 -18.73 -19.80
C MET A 174 -2.18 -19.24 -18.39
N VAL A 175 -3.22 -20.06 -18.25
CA VAL A 175 -3.28 -21.02 -17.16
C VAL A 175 -1.97 -21.77 -17.32
N PHE A 176 -0.98 -21.43 -16.50
CA PHE A 176 0.16 -22.29 -16.31
C PHE A 176 -0.42 -23.58 -15.74
N LYS A 177 -0.83 -24.49 -16.62
CA LYS A 177 -0.97 -25.89 -16.28
C LYS A 177 0.45 -26.36 -16.07
N ALA A 178 0.98 -26.09 -14.88
CA ALA A 178 2.13 -26.79 -14.39
C ALA A 178 1.85 -28.28 -14.68
N PRO A 179 2.75 -28.99 -15.37
CA PRO A 179 2.67 -30.44 -15.36
C PRO A 179 2.54 -30.84 -13.90
N ILE A 180 1.52 -31.62 -13.56
CA ILE A 180 1.44 -32.26 -12.25
C ILE A 180 2.61 -33.24 -12.23
N LYS A 181 3.82 -32.73 -11.94
CA LYS A 181 4.89 -33.56 -11.42
C LYS A 181 4.41 -33.90 -10.03
N GLU A 182 4.07 -35.17 -9.85
CA GLU A 182 3.95 -35.78 -8.52
C GLU A 182 5.04 -35.19 -7.64
N LYS A 183 4.64 -34.46 -6.59
CA LYS A 183 5.56 -33.93 -5.60
C LYS A 183 6.20 -35.13 -4.91
N LYS A 184 7.30 -35.64 -5.45
CA LYS A 184 8.26 -36.38 -4.64
C LYS A 184 8.76 -35.40 -3.60
N SER A 185 8.38 -35.65 -2.36
CA SER A 185 8.89 -34.96 -1.18
C SER A 185 10.42 -35.10 -1.18
N VAL A 186 11.13 -34.06 -1.60
CA VAL A 186 12.57 -33.97 -1.40
C VAL A 186 12.77 -33.47 0.02
N VAL A 187 12.85 -34.42 0.95
CA VAL A 187 13.25 -34.17 2.33
C VAL A 187 14.77 -34.08 2.34
N VAL A 188 15.31 -32.89 2.57
CA VAL A 188 16.72 -32.73 2.95
C VAL A 188 16.73 -32.16 4.36
N ASN A 189 17.25 -32.95 5.31
CA ASN A 189 17.40 -32.58 6.72
C ASN A 189 16.13 -32.07 7.43
N GLY A 190 14.95 -32.60 7.07
CA GLY A 190 13.72 -32.41 7.87
C GLY A 190 13.14 -31.00 7.91
N ILE A 191 13.62 -30.07 7.08
CA ILE A 191 13.10 -28.68 7.04
C ILE A 191 12.42 -28.45 5.68
N ASP A 192 11.13 -28.17 5.72
CA ASP A 192 10.33 -27.80 4.55
C ASP A 192 10.50 -26.28 4.31
N LEU A 193 11.20 -25.91 3.23
CA LEU A 193 11.58 -24.52 2.88
C LEU A 193 10.39 -23.59 2.52
N LEU A 194 9.14 -23.99 2.81
CA LEU A 194 7.90 -23.27 2.52
C LEU A 194 7.32 -22.50 3.73
N GLU A 195 8.04 -22.41 4.84
CA GLU A 195 7.54 -21.96 6.14
C GLU A 195 7.02 -20.49 6.17
N ASN A 196 7.32 -19.67 5.16
CA ASN A 196 6.97 -18.24 5.12
C ASN A 196 5.90 -17.87 4.07
N VAL A 197 5.20 -18.83 3.47
CA VAL A 197 4.10 -18.52 2.53
C VAL A 197 2.77 -18.48 3.30
N PRO A 198 2.02 -17.36 3.30
CA PRO A 198 0.72 -17.29 3.95
C PRO A 198 -0.25 -18.33 3.35
N PRO A 199 -0.98 -19.09 4.17
CA PRO A 199 -1.96 -20.07 3.69
C PRO A 199 -3.04 -19.37 2.86
N ARG A 200 -3.39 -19.93 1.70
CA ARG A 200 -4.33 -19.31 0.75
C ARG A 200 -5.71 -19.94 0.77
N THR A 201 -5.86 -21.06 1.47
CA THR A 201 -7.14 -21.77 1.64
C THR A 201 -7.38 -22.12 3.10
N GLU A 202 -8.65 -22.29 3.48
CA GLU A 202 -9.06 -22.68 4.83
C GLU A 202 -8.48 -24.05 5.24
N ASN A 203 -8.38 -24.99 4.30
CA ASN A 203 -7.75 -26.29 4.52
C ASN A 203 -6.23 -26.18 4.79
N GLU A 204 -5.53 -25.28 4.12
CA GLU A 204 -4.11 -25.00 4.39
C GLU A 204 -3.93 -24.33 5.75
N LEU A 205 -4.80 -23.37 6.09
CA LEU A 205 -4.80 -22.70 7.38
C LEU A 205 -4.99 -23.69 8.53
N LEU A 206 -5.95 -24.61 8.41
CA LEU A 206 -6.23 -25.63 9.42
C LEU A 206 -5.05 -26.59 9.62
N ARG A 207 -4.38 -26.99 8.53
CA ARG A 207 -3.17 -27.84 8.60
C ARG A 207 -1.99 -27.12 9.25
N MET A 208 -1.79 -25.83 8.94
CA MET A 208 -0.74 -25.02 9.57
C MET A 208 -1.03 -24.81 11.06
N PHE A 209 -2.29 -24.59 11.44
CA PHE A 209 -2.70 -24.46 12.83
C PHE A 209 -2.37 -25.70 13.66
N PHE A 210 -2.75 -26.90 13.20
CA PHE A 210 -2.42 -28.14 13.92
C PHE A 210 -0.91 -28.40 13.98
N ARG A 211 -0.18 -28.12 12.89
CA ARG A 211 1.30 -28.25 12.87
C ARG A 211 1.96 -27.31 13.90
N GLN A 212 1.52 -26.05 13.95
CA GLN A 212 2.02 -25.10 14.95
C GLN A 212 1.70 -25.57 16.37
N GLN A 213 0.52 -26.14 16.60
CA GLN A 213 0.12 -26.61 17.91
C GLN A 213 1.00 -27.77 18.41
N ASP A 214 1.37 -28.70 17.52
CA ASP A 214 2.28 -29.80 17.84
C ASP A 214 3.73 -29.32 18.06
N GLU A 215 4.22 -28.38 17.25
CA GLU A 215 5.58 -27.83 17.43
C GLU A 215 5.68 -27.02 18.73
N ILE A 216 4.66 -26.24 19.08
CA ILE A 216 4.59 -25.56 20.38
C ILE A 216 4.63 -26.56 21.54
N ARG A 217 3.95 -27.71 21.40
CA ARG A 217 3.98 -28.78 22.42
C ARG A 217 5.40 -29.35 22.57
N ARG A 218 6.04 -29.68 21.44
CA ARG A 218 7.41 -30.20 21.41
C ARG A 218 8.43 -29.23 22.00
N LEU A 219 8.35 -27.95 21.62
CA LEU A 219 9.25 -26.90 22.13
C LEU A 219 9.09 -26.70 23.63
N LYS A 220 7.86 -26.80 24.16
CA LYS A 220 7.60 -26.75 25.61
C LYS A 220 8.24 -27.93 26.34
N GLU A 221 8.17 -29.14 25.79
CA GLU A 221 8.81 -30.33 26.36
C GLU A 221 10.34 -30.21 26.33
N GLU A 222 10.91 -29.75 25.22
CA GLU A 222 12.36 -29.54 25.08
C GLU A 222 12.86 -28.47 26.06
N LEU A 223 12.10 -27.38 26.22
CA LEU A 223 12.41 -26.33 27.20
C LEU A 223 12.40 -26.88 28.63
N ALA A 224 11.38 -27.68 28.99
CA ALA A 224 11.30 -28.29 30.32
C ALA A 224 12.49 -29.24 30.60
N GLN A 225 12.92 -30.02 29.60
CA GLN A 225 14.11 -30.87 29.74
C GLN A 225 15.38 -30.05 29.91
N LYS A 226 15.53 -28.96 29.15
CA LYS A 226 16.68 -28.05 29.29
C LYS A 226 16.71 -27.40 30.67
N ASP A 227 15.57 -27.00 31.22
CA ASP A 227 15.49 -26.44 32.58
C ASP A 227 15.93 -27.43 33.65
N ILE A 228 15.53 -28.70 33.52
CA ILE A 228 16.00 -29.77 34.42
C ILE A 228 17.52 -29.92 34.33
N ARG A 229 18.07 -29.92 33.11
CA ARG A 229 19.51 -30.07 32.90
C ARG A 229 20.29 -28.89 33.47
N ILE A 230 19.79 -27.67 33.31
CA ILE A 230 20.39 -26.46 33.88
C ILE A 230 20.44 -26.57 35.41
N ARG A 231 19.34 -27.00 36.06
CA ARG A 231 19.31 -27.18 37.52
C ARG A 231 20.32 -28.22 37.99
N GLN A 232 20.46 -29.34 37.28
CA GLN A 232 21.45 -30.38 37.60
C GLN A 232 22.88 -29.84 37.50
N LEU A 233 23.21 -29.15 36.41
CA LEU A 233 24.55 -28.57 36.23
C LEU A 233 24.86 -27.49 37.28
N GLN A 234 23.86 -26.69 37.67
CA GLN A 234 24.01 -25.72 38.76
C GLN A 234 24.30 -26.40 40.10
N LEU A 235 23.68 -27.55 40.39
CA LEU A 235 23.96 -28.35 41.58
C LEU A 235 25.37 -28.95 41.55
N GLU A 236 25.80 -29.52 40.41
CA GLU A 236 27.15 -30.04 40.22
C GLU A 236 28.22 -28.95 40.43
N LEU A 237 28.02 -27.77 39.85
CA LEU A 237 28.91 -26.62 40.05
C LEU A 237 28.97 -26.17 41.51
N LYS A 238 27.83 -26.17 42.21
CA LYS A 238 27.77 -25.84 43.64
C LYS A 238 28.52 -26.87 44.49
N ASN A 239 28.41 -28.15 44.15
CA ASN A 239 29.10 -29.23 44.85
C ASN A 239 30.62 -29.19 44.61
N LEU A 240 31.05 -28.92 43.37
CA LEU A 240 32.47 -28.72 43.04
C LEU A 240 33.06 -27.52 43.78
N ARG A 241 32.30 -26.43 43.92
CA ARG A 241 32.72 -25.24 44.66
C ARG A 241 32.82 -25.46 46.18
N ASN A 242 32.06 -26.42 46.70
CA ASN A 242 32.02 -26.77 48.13
C ASN A 242 32.95 -27.95 48.48
N SER A 243 33.64 -28.55 47.51
CA SER A 243 34.63 -29.60 47.77
C SER A 243 35.90 -28.97 48.35
N PRO A 244 36.43 -29.45 49.51
CA PRO A 244 37.64 -28.90 50.07
C PRO A 244 38.79 -29.10 49.09
N LYS A 245 39.58 -28.04 48.83
CA LYS A 245 40.84 -28.20 48.10
C LYS A 245 41.75 -29.10 48.93
N ASN A 246 41.87 -30.37 48.54
CA ASN A 246 42.91 -31.23 49.07
C ASN A 246 44.27 -30.61 48.69
N CYS A 247 45.09 -30.32 49.72
CA CYS A 247 46.49 -29.93 49.58
C CYS A 247 47.30 -30.97 48.83
#